data_AF-A0A1B4G364-F1
#
_entry.id   AF-A0A1B4G364-F1
#
_cell.length_a   1.000
_cell.length_b   1.000
_cell.length_c   1.000
_cell.angle_alpha   90.00
_cell.angle_beta   90.00
_cell.angle_gamma   90.00
#
_symmetry.space_group_name_H-M   'P 1'
#
loop_
_entity.id
_entity.type
_entity.pdbx_description
1 polymer ?
#
loop_
_entity_poly.entity_id
_entity_poly.type
_entity_poly.pdbx_seq_one_letter_code
_entity_poly.pdbx_strand_id
1 'polypeptide(L)'
;MQVTQSYAFGSPNVGPGGGGGYNFGSITKLIAAAADPNPAVYKATNNDYTIEADASNQNIQIVLPAASKAVGQIKTIKRIDASYASGNSVTILAVDGSTIEGLSSIALTAQSSVVKVQSDGTQWIVNSGQNSAPFPIPATPGAIAAITVGASPFTYTATQAGTVYTSAGTVSALQFKRGATTIDTGIVDGPVPVDIGDKVIVTYSVAPTMNFAPI
;
A
#
# COMPACT_ATOMS: atom_id res chain seq x y z
N MET A 1 10.31 12.03 -21.79
CA MET A 1 9.70 10.70 -21.68
C MET A 1 9.28 10.29 -23.07
N GLN A 2 9.63 9.07 -23.49
CA GLN A 2 9.18 8.52 -24.76
C GLN A 2 7.75 7.96 -24.61
N VAL A 3 6.87 8.30 -25.54
CA VAL A 3 5.47 7.84 -25.58
C VAL A 3 5.22 7.13 -26.91
N THR A 4 4.59 5.96 -26.87
CA THR A 4 4.20 5.20 -28.08
C THR A 4 2.77 4.71 -27.95
N GLN A 5 1.94 4.90 -28.98
CA GLN A 5 0.50 4.59 -28.96
C GLN A 5 0.10 3.63 -30.09
N SER A 6 -0.71 2.61 -29.77
CA SER A 6 -1.04 1.51 -30.71
C SER A 6 -2.01 1.88 -31.84
N TYR A 7 -2.79 2.96 -31.72
CA TYR A 7 -3.71 3.41 -32.78
C TYR A 7 -3.03 4.16 -33.94
N ALA A 8 -1.70 4.34 -33.87
CA ALA A 8 -0.93 5.12 -34.83
C ALA A 8 -0.40 4.32 -36.03
N PHE A 9 -0.65 3.00 -36.13
CA PHE A 9 -0.18 2.16 -37.24
C PHE A 9 -1.32 1.45 -37.98
N GLY A 10 -1.76 2.04 -39.09
CA GLY A 10 -2.05 1.34 -40.36
C GLY A 10 -3.01 0.15 -40.40
N SER A 11 -4.01 0.02 -39.52
CA SER A 11 -5.09 -0.96 -39.74
C SER A 11 -6.29 -0.31 -40.43
N PRO A 12 -6.70 -0.76 -41.63
CA PRO A 12 -7.91 -0.26 -42.27
C PRO A 12 -9.14 -0.72 -41.49
N ASN A 13 -10.18 0.11 -41.48
CA ASN A 13 -11.49 -0.24 -40.95
C ASN A 13 -11.99 -1.52 -41.64
N VAL A 14 -12.38 -2.53 -40.87
CA VAL A 14 -13.04 -3.74 -41.39
C VAL A 14 -14.54 -3.68 -41.08
N GLY A 15 -15.37 -3.57 -42.14
CA GLY A 15 -16.77 -4.02 -42.13
C GLY A 15 -17.87 -2.96 -42.35
N PRO A 16 -18.96 -3.29 -43.09
CA PRO A 16 -20.13 -2.44 -43.29
C PRO A 16 -21.23 -2.79 -42.28
N GLY A 17 -21.21 -2.19 -41.08
CA GLY A 17 -22.23 -2.49 -40.07
C GLY A 17 -22.30 -1.45 -38.95
N GLY A 18 -23.33 -0.61 -38.97
CA GLY A 18 -23.64 0.36 -37.92
C GLY A 18 -24.23 -0.29 -36.67
N GLY A 19 -23.40 -0.97 -35.88
CA GLY A 19 -23.70 -1.45 -34.53
C GLY A 19 -22.44 -1.35 -33.66
N GLY A 20 -22.41 -0.40 -32.72
CA GLY A 20 -21.25 -0.12 -31.87
C GLY A 20 -20.93 -1.26 -30.90
N GLY A 21 -19.75 -1.85 -31.02
CA GLY A 21 -19.39 -3.00 -30.20
C GLY A 21 -17.94 -3.51 -30.27
N TYR A 22 -16.96 -2.70 -30.70
CA TYR A 22 -15.54 -3.07 -30.63
C TYR A 22 -14.73 -1.98 -29.91
N ASN A 23 -14.48 -2.18 -28.62
CA ASN A 23 -13.51 -1.36 -27.88
C ASN A 23 -12.10 -1.90 -28.18
N PHE A 24 -11.44 -1.36 -29.20
CA PHE A 24 -9.98 -1.49 -29.28
C PHE A 24 -9.39 -0.63 -28.17
N GLY A 25 -9.04 -1.23 -27.03
CA GLY A 25 -8.35 -0.54 -25.96
C GLY A 25 -6.96 -0.13 -26.45
N SER A 26 -6.73 1.17 -26.63
CA SER A 26 -5.40 1.69 -26.97
C SER A 26 -4.36 1.26 -25.92
N ILE A 27 -3.15 0.96 -26.38
CA ILE A 27 -1.99 0.74 -25.51
C ILE A 27 -1.07 1.94 -25.69
N THR A 28 -0.80 2.61 -24.59
CA THR A 28 0.14 3.72 -24.48
C THR A 28 1.33 3.25 -23.66
N LYS A 29 2.50 3.16 -24.28
CA LYS A 29 3.75 2.80 -23.60
C LYS A 29 4.54 4.05 -23.26
N LEU A 30 4.93 4.17 -22.00
CA LEU A 30 5.74 5.25 -21.44
C LEU A 30 7.09 4.69 -21.01
N ILE A 31 8.17 5.31 -21.46
CA ILE A 31 9.53 4.98 -21.02
C ILE A 31 10.18 6.25 -20.49
N ALA A 32 10.49 6.26 -19.20
CA ALA A 32 11.24 7.35 -18.59
C ALA A 32 12.74 7.13 -18.80
N ALA A 33 13.39 8.08 -19.45
CA ALA A 33 14.84 8.11 -19.60
C ALA A 33 15.45 8.89 -18.44
N ALA A 34 16.67 8.56 -18.02
CA ALA A 34 17.36 9.23 -16.90
C ALA A 34 17.54 10.75 -17.06
N ALA A 35 17.40 11.28 -18.28
CA ALA A 35 17.50 12.70 -18.58
C ALA A 35 16.14 13.44 -18.47
N ASP A 36 15.04 12.72 -18.26
CA ASP A 36 13.72 13.33 -18.13
C ASP A 36 13.56 14.02 -16.76
N PRO A 37 12.63 14.98 -16.60
CA PRO A 37 12.27 15.50 -15.28
C PRO A 37 11.84 14.36 -14.33
N ASN A 38 12.13 14.48 -13.04
CA ASN A 38 11.77 13.48 -12.03
C ASN A 38 10.73 14.07 -11.05
N PRO A 39 9.44 13.67 -11.12
CA PRO A 39 8.90 12.58 -11.94
C PRO A 39 8.69 12.97 -13.41
N ALA A 40 8.77 11.98 -14.29
CA ALA A 40 8.43 12.13 -15.70
C ALA A 40 6.90 12.18 -15.83
N VAL A 41 6.35 13.34 -16.19
CA VAL A 41 4.90 13.56 -16.16
C VAL A 41 4.26 13.20 -17.50
N TYR A 42 3.27 12.33 -17.46
CA TYR A 42 2.33 12.04 -18.54
C TYR A 42 0.94 12.54 -18.19
N LYS A 43 0.26 13.24 -19.10
CA LYS A 43 -1.16 13.58 -18.95
C LYS A 43 -1.99 12.60 -19.76
N ALA A 44 -2.67 11.69 -19.08
CA ALA A 44 -3.57 10.73 -19.71
C ALA A 44 -4.74 11.47 -20.35
N THR A 45 -5.10 11.03 -21.55
CA THR A 45 -6.17 11.56 -22.36
C THR A 45 -7.40 10.66 -22.31
N ASN A 46 -8.50 11.13 -22.86
CA ASN A 46 -9.71 10.33 -22.99
C ASN A 46 -9.55 9.14 -23.95
N ASN A 47 -8.54 9.16 -24.83
CA ASN A 47 -8.25 8.09 -25.78
C ASN A 47 -7.35 6.98 -25.20
N ASP A 48 -6.74 7.18 -24.04
CA ASP A 48 -5.95 6.14 -23.38
C ASP A 48 -6.85 5.07 -22.78
N TYR A 49 -6.47 3.80 -22.90
CA TYR A 49 -7.16 2.71 -22.22
C TYR A 49 -6.19 1.92 -21.34
N THR A 50 -5.13 1.37 -21.93
CA THR A 50 -4.04 0.72 -21.22
C THR A 50 -2.80 1.62 -21.28
N ILE A 51 -2.20 1.92 -20.13
CA ILE A 51 -0.97 2.69 -20.01
C ILE A 51 0.09 1.79 -19.36
N GLU A 52 1.13 1.46 -20.10
CA GLU A 52 2.28 0.69 -19.63
C GLU A 52 3.42 1.65 -19.34
N ALA A 53 3.85 1.72 -18.08
CA ALA A 53 4.87 2.65 -17.61
C ALA A 53 6.13 1.92 -17.16
N ASP A 54 7.24 2.21 -17.84
CA ASP A 54 8.58 1.74 -17.51
C ASP A 54 9.32 2.80 -16.69
N ALA A 55 9.41 2.57 -15.38
CA ALA A 55 10.07 3.44 -14.41
C ALA A 55 11.50 2.96 -14.07
N SER A 56 12.16 2.21 -14.98
CA SER A 56 13.50 1.65 -14.73
C SER A 56 14.53 2.71 -14.35
N ASN A 57 14.44 3.91 -14.94
CA ASN A 57 15.46 4.95 -14.76
C ASN A 57 15.05 6.08 -13.81
N GLN A 58 13.76 6.32 -13.58
CA GLN A 58 13.24 7.35 -12.67
C GLN A 58 11.73 7.23 -12.45
N ASN A 59 11.18 8.04 -11.54
CA ASN A 59 9.74 8.06 -11.27
C ASN A 59 8.93 8.54 -12.48
N ILE A 60 7.73 8.00 -12.63
CA ILE A 60 6.72 8.44 -13.60
C ILE A 60 5.50 8.95 -12.84
N GLN A 61 4.91 10.06 -13.30
CA GLN A 61 3.63 10.54 -12.84
C GLN A 61 2.61 10.53 -13.99
N ILE A 62 1.55 9.75 -13.86
CA ILE A 62 0.42 9.71 -14.80
C ILE A 62 -0.71 10.53 -14.20
N VAL A 63 -1.04 11.63 -14.85
CA VAL A 63 -2.11 12.55 -14.46
C VAL A 63 -3.39 12.12 -15.18
N LEU A 64 -4.40 11.69 -14.43
CA LEU A 64 -5.70 11.32 -14.98
C LEU A 64 -6.45 12.56 -15.47
N PRO A 65 -7.34 12.44 -16.47
CA PRO A 65 -8.26 13.52 -16.79
C PRO A 65 -9.23 13.75 -15.62
N ALA A 66 -9.79 14.96 -15.54
CA ALA A 66 -10.82 15.27 -14.56
C ALA A 66 -11.97 14.24 -14.67
N ALA A 67 -12.38 13.67 -13.55
CA ALA A 67 -13.44 12.64 -13.51
C ALA A 67 -14.73 13.10 -14.22
N SER A 68 -15.10 14.36 -14.03
CA SER A 68 -16.26 15.00 -14.68
C SER A 68 -16.20 15.07 -16.20
N LYS A 69 -15.02 14.90 -16.81
CA LYS A 69 -14.78 14.88 -18.26
C LYS A 69 -14.48 13.49 -18.80
N ALA A 70 -14.47 12.48 -17.94
CA ALA A 70 -14.11 11.10 -18.25
C ALA A 70 -15.16 10.09 -17.75
N VAL A 71 -16.41 10.52 -17.54
CA VAL A 71 -17.50 9.69 -17.00
C VAL A 71 -17.58 8.34 -17.70
N GLY A 72 -17.54 7.25 -16.93
CA GLY A 72 -17.61 5.87 -17.42
C GLY A 72 -16.32 5.34 -18.06
N GLN A 73 -15.31 6.17 -18.27
CA GLN A 73 -14.04 5.72 -18.84
C GLN A 73 -13.26 4.88 -17.86
N ILE A 74 -12.59 3.87 -18.42
CA ILE A 74 -11.72 2.95 -17.71
C ILE A 74 -10.28 3.23 -18.15
N LYS A 75 -9.36 3.29 -17.18
CA LYS A 75 -7.91 3.32 -17.43
C LYS A 75 -7.26 2.16 -16.68
N THR A 76 -6.46 1.38 -17.40
CA THR A 76 -5.61 0.32 -16.84
C THR A 76 -4.18 0.81 -16.88
N ILE A 77 -3.56 1.05 -15.74
CA ILE A 77 -2.19 1.52 -15.63
C ILE A 77 -1.34 0.38 -15.07
N LYS A 78 -0.26 0.00 -15.75
CA LYS A 78 0.64 -1.08 -15.34
C LYS A 78 2.08 -0.61 -15.32
N ARG A 79 2.81 -0.96 -14.26
CA ARG A 79 4.26 -0.83 -14.20
C ARG A 79 4.94 -2.00 -14.90
N ILE A 80 5.86 -1.71 -15.81
CA ILE A 80 6.47 -2.68 -16.74
C ILE A 80 7.98 -2.50 -16.88
N ASP A 81 8.68 -2.13 -15.81
CA ASP A 81 10.10 -1.79 -15.89
C ASP A 81 10.91 -2.85 -16.64
N ALA A 82 11.74 -2.42 -17.60
CA ALA A 82 12.71 -3.29 -18.24
C ALA A 82 13.75 -3.82 -17.23
N SER A 83 14.13 -2.98 -16.25
CA SER A 83 14.93 -3.36 -15.09
C SER A 83 14.30 -2.78 -13.83
N TYR A 84 13.89 -3.63 -12.90
CA TYR A 84 13.16 -3.18 -11.71
C TYR A 84 14.04 -2.30 -10.80
N ALA A 85 13.60 -1.06 -10.59
CA ALA A 85 14.22 -0.10 -9.68
C ALA A 85 13.29 0.14 -8.48
N SER A 86 13.61 -0.44 -7.32
CA SER A 86 12.77 -0.39 -6.11
C SER A 86 12.60 1.02 -5.52
N GLY A 87 13.51 1.94 -5.81
CA GLY A 87 13.40 3.35 -5.42
C GLY A 87 12.50 4.20 -6.34
N ASN A 88 12.15 3.69 -7.52
CA ASN A 88 11.29 4.39 -8.47
C ASN A 88 9.83 3.94 -8.32
N SER A 89 8.91 4.79 -8.77
CA SER A 89 7.47 4.54 -8.70
C SER A 89 6.75 5.06 -9.93
N VAL A 90 5.59 4.47 -10.23
CA VAL A 90 4.59 5.03 -11.15
C VAL A 90 3.44 5.57 -10.32
N THR A 91 3.33 6.89 -10.23
CA THR A 91 2.31 7.59 -9.43
C THR A 91 1.16 8.01 -10.34
N ILE A 92 -0.06 7.63 -9.99
CA ILE A 92 -1.29 8.05 -10.67
C ILE A 92 -1.88 9.20 -9.85
N LEU A 93 -2.08 10.36 -10.48
CA LEU A 93 -2.54 11.60 -9.85
C LEU A 93 -3.92 11.99 -10.40
N ALA A 94 -4.88 12.27 -9.52
CA ALA A 94 -6.14 12.92 -9.89
C ALA A 94 -5.97 14.45 -9.92
N VAL A 95 -6.82 15.12 -10.70
CA VAL A 95 -6.75 16.57 -10.94
C VAL A 95 -8.07 17.27 -10.67
N ASP A 96 -8.03 18.60 -10.65
CA ASP A 96 -9.21 19.47 -10.59
C ASP A 96 -10.14 19.15 -9.41
N GLY A 97 -9.55 18.75 -8.29
CA GLY A 97 -10.28 18.38 -7.07
C GLY A 97 -10.97 17.01 -7.11
N SER A 98 -10.87 16.26 -8.22
CA SER A 98 -11.27 14.86 -8.25
C SER A 98 -10.33 13.99 -7.41
N THR A 99 -10.82 12.83 -7.00
CA THR A 99 -10.09 11.88 -6.18
C THR A 99 -10.03 10.50 -6.85
N ILE A 100 -9.15 9.64 -6.33
CA ILE A 100 -9.08 8.21 -6.60
C ILE A 100 -9.42 7.53 -5.27
N GLU A 101 -10.65 7.03 -5.10
CA GLU A 101 -11.13 6.47 -3.82
C GLU A 101 -10.90 7.43 -2.63
N GLY A 102 -11.20 8.72 -2.81
CA GLY A 102 -10.97 9.75 -1.78
C GLY A 102 -9.51 10.23 -1.64
N LEU A 103 -8.55 9.62 -2.33
CA LEU A 103 -7.15 10.04 -2.34
C LEU A 103 -6.84 10.98 -3.52
N SER A 104 -5.83 11.84 -3.39
CA SER A 104 -5.36 12.67 -4.51
C SER A 104 -4.46 11.89 -5.48
N SER A 105 -3.80 10.83 -5.00
CA SER A 105 -2.92 9.98 -5.80
C SER A 105 -2.80 8.56 -5.24
N ILE A 106 -2.36 7.64 -6.10
CA ILE A 106 -1.96 6.27 -5.76
C ILE A 106 -0.62 5.95 -6.44
N ALA A 107 0.17 5.02 -5.90
CA ALA A 107 1.47 4.67 -6.47
C ALA A 107 1.62 3.15 -6.69
N LEU A 108 2.30 2.80 -7.79
CA LEU A 108 2.72 1.45 -8.14
C LEU A 108 4.23 1.31 -7.88
N THR A 109 4.59 0.61 -6.81
CA THR A 109 5.99 0.47 -6.35
C THR A 109 6.61 -0.91 -6.63
N ALA A 110 5.79 -1.90 -6.97
CA ALA A 110 6.23 -3.25 -7.30
C ALA A 110 6.27 -3.47 -8.83
N GLN A 111 7.20 -4.31 -9.29
CA GLN A 111 7.25 -4.74 -10.69
C GLN A 111 5.95 -5.45 -11.08
N SER A 112 5.46 -5.21 -12.30
CA SER A 112 4.23 -5.82 -12.83
C SER A 112 2.94 -5.46 -12.09
N SER A 113 2.99 -4.55 -11.11
CA SER A 113 1.79 -4.03 -10.46
C SER A 113 0.93 -3.27 -11.48
N VAL A 114 -0.39 -3.38 -11.31
CA VAL A 114 -1.39 -2.81 -12.22
C VAL A 114 -2.46 -2.14 -11.38
N VAL A 115 -3.15 -1.12 -11.89
CA VAL A 115 -4.40 -0.61 -11.33
C VAL A 115 -5.37 -0.34 -12.46
N LYS A 116 -6.63 -0.73 -12.27
CA LYS A 116 -7.73 -0.40 -13.16
C LYS A 116 -8.65 0.57 -12.43
N VAL A 117 -8.74 1.78 -12.94
CA VAL A 117 -9.64 2.82 -12.43
C VAL A 117 -10.77 3.08 -13.40
N GLN A 118 -11.95 3.42 -12.89
CA GLN A 118 -13.11 3.85 -13.67
C GLN A 118 -13.69 5.14 -13.11
N SER A 119 -13.97 6.11 -13.96
CA SER A 119 -14.59 7.35 -13.48
C SER A 119 -16.11 7.18 -13.33
N ASP A 120 -16.66 7.66 -12.22
CA ASP A 120 -18.11 7.79 -12.01
C ASP A 120 -18.64 9.20 -12.38
N GLY A 121 -17.78 10.09 -12.89
CA GLY A 121 -18.10 11.49 -13.18
C GLY A 121 -17.78 12.47 -12.04
N THR A 122 -17.44 11.99 -10.85
CA THR A 122 -17.05 12.81 -9.69
C THR A 122 -15.65 12.45 -9.19
N GLN A 123 -15.34 11.15 -9.17
CA GLN A 123 -14.06 10.57 -8.77
C GLN A 123 -13.66 9.43 -9.70
N TRP A 124 -12.52 8.82 -9.41
CA TRP A 124 -12.04 7.58 -10.00
C TRP A 124 -12.15 6.46 -8.97
N ILE A 125 -12.88 5.40 -9.32
CA ILE A 125 -13.07 4.19 -8.53
C ILE A 125 -12.02 3.16 -8.92
N VAL A 126 -11.41 2.48 -7.96
CA VAL A 126 -10.46 1.39 -8.21
C VAL A 126 -11.24 0.08 -8.36
N ASN A 127 -11.28 -0.46 -9.58
CA ASN A 127 -12.02 -1.69 -9.89
C ASN A 127 -11.18 -2.95 -9.69
N SER A 128 -9.86 -2.87 -9.88
CA SER A 128 -8.92 -3.98 -9.67
C SER A 128 -7.47 -3.50 -9.73
N GLY A 129 -6.53 -4.40 -9.48
CA GLY A 129 -5.12 -4.10 -9.55
C GLY A 129 -4.65 -3.46 -8.24
N GLN A 130 -4.35 -2.16 -8.18
CA GLN A 130 -3.36 -1.58 -7.26
C GLN A 130 -2.10 -2.47 -7.01
N ASN A 131 -1.10 -1.92 -6.32
CA ASN A 131 -0.42 -2.79 -5.36
C ASN A 131 -1.56 -3.50 -4.62
N SER A 132 -1.59 -4.82 -4.50
CA SER A 132 -2.33 -5.35 -3.36
C SER A 132 -1.73 -4.61 -2.15
N ALA A 133 -2.40 -3.56 -1.66
CA ALA A 133 -2.45 -3.34 -0.24
C ALA A 133 -2.75 -4.74 0.27
N PRO A 134 -1.82 -5.34 1.03
CA PRO A 134 -1.87 -6.75 1.36
C PRO A 134 -3.33 -7.09 1.65
N PHE A 135 -3.94 -7.93 0.80
CA PHE A 135 -5.33 -8.38 0.97
C PHE A 135 -5.49 -8.73 2.44
N PRO A 136 -6.28 -8.00 3.24
CA PRO A 136 -6.00 -7.68 4.66
C PRO A 136 -5.20 -8.78 5.36
N ILE A 137 -3.90 -8.80 5.09
CA ILE A 137 -2.94 -9.55 5.86
C ILE A 137 -2.34 -8.47 6.76
N PRO A 138 -2.20 -8.76 8.05
CA PRO A 138 -1.81 -7.75 9.03
C PRO A 138 -0.61 -6.97 8.51
N ALA A 139 -0.61 -5.66 8.73
CA ALA A 139 0.51 -4.78 8.38
C ALA A 139 1.84 -5.47 8.72
N THR A 140 2.88 -5.24 7.90
CA THR A 140 4.22 -5.78 8.13
C THR A 140 4.54 -5.77 9.62
N PRO A 141 4.74 -6.93 10.29
CA PRO A 141 4.89 -6.99 11.73
C PRO A 141 5.94 -5.98 12.16
N GLY A 142 5.59 -5.09 13.09
CA GLY A 142 6.55 -4.10 13.56
C GLY A 142 7.75 -4.79 14.21
N ALA A 143 8.90 -4.13 14.20
CA ALA A 143 10.11 -4.69 14.78
C ALA A 143 9.90 -5.02 16.27
N ILE A 144 10.51 -6.13 16.73
CA ILE A 144 10.53 -6.48 18.14
C ILE A 144 11.26 -5.39 18.92
N ALA A 145 10.63 -4.84 19.95
CA ALA A 145 11.18 -3.80 20.81
C ALA A 145 11.53 -4.36 22.18
N ALA A 146 12.76 -4.13 22.65
CA ALA A 146 13.16 -4.48 24.01
C ALA A 146 12.43 -3.59 25.03
N ILE A 147 11.91 -4.20 26.10
CA ILE A 147 11.33 -3.49 27.25
C ILE A 147 12.38 -3.46 28.35
N THR A 148 12.82 -2.25 28.74
CA THR A 148 13.71 -2.08 29.88
C THR A 148 12.94 -2.28 31.18
N VAL A 149 13.22 -3.39 31.87
CA VAL A 149 12.56 -3.75 33.13
C VAL A 149 13.17 -2.96 34.29
N GLY A 150 12.32 -2.30 35.09
CA GLY A 150 12.71 -1.41 36.19
C GLY A 150 12.85 -2.09 37.55
N ALA A 151 12.16 -1.57 38.57
CA ALA A 151 12.06 -2.20 39.88
C ALA A 151 10.86 -3.16 39.94
N SER A 152 10.95 -4.20 40.76
CA SER A 152 9.87 -5.17 40.99
C SER A 152 8.87 -4.64 42.03
N PRO A 153 7.54 -4.78 41.82
CA PRO A 153 6.89 -5.21 40.58
C PRO A 153 6.99 -4.16 39.47
N PHE A 154 7.33 -4.59 38.25
CA PHE A 154 7.39 -3.72 37.08
C PHE A 154 6.08 -3.79 36.29
N THR A 155 5.61 -2.65 35.77
CA THR A 155 4.41 -2.57 34.93
C THR A 155 4.75 -1.99 33.57
N TYR A 156 4.57 -2.78 32.51
CA TYR A 156 4.58 -2.31 31.14
C TYR A 156 3.15 -1.90 30.73
N THR A 157 3.00 -0.78 30.01
CA THR A 157 1.72 -0.39 29.38
C THR A 157 1.91 -0.44 27.87
N ALA A 158 1.08 -1.22 27.18
CA ALA A 158 1.13 -1.37 25.74
C ALA A 158 0.65 -0.09 25.04
N THR A 159 1.45 0.42 24.11
CA THR A 159 1.12 1.61 23.29
C THR A 159 0.45 1.25 21.96
N GLN A 160 0.40 -0.04 21.63
CA GLN A 160 -0.20 -0.62 20.44
C GLN A 160 -0.53 -2.09 20.70
N ALA A 161 -1.35 -2.72 19.85
CA ALA A 161 -1.65 -4.15 19.94
C ALA A 161 -0.39 -4.99 19.65
N GLY A 162 -0.27 -6.13 20.33
CA GLY A 162 0.88 -7.02 20.17
C GLY A 162 0.96 -8.10 21.23
N THR A 163 2.16 -8.66 21.41
CA THR A 163 2.46 -9.65 22.44
C THR A 163 3.70 -9.25 23.21
N VAL A 164 3.62 -9.30 24.54
CA VAL A 164 4.77 -9.13 25.42
C VAL A 164 5.32 -10.51 25.75
N TYR A 165 6.59 -10.74 25.44
CA TYR A 165 7.32 -11.95 25.79
C TYR A 165 8.19 -11.69 27.02
N THR A 166 8.01 -12.49 28.06
CA THR A 166 8.87 -12.49 29.25
C THR A 166 9.69 -13.77 29.28
N SER A 167 11.01 -13.67 29.48
CA SER A 167 11.91 -14.82 29.62
C SER A 167 13.08 -14.53 30.56
N ALA A 168 13.76 -15.57 31.03
CA ALA A 168 14.85 -15.48 31.99
C ALA A 168 14.46 -14.80 33.33
N GLY A 169 15.45 -14.60 34.21
CA GLY A 169 15.23 -14.05 35.54
C GLY A 169 14.55 -15.03 36.52
N THR A 170 14.04 -14.50 37.62
CA THR A 170 13.29 -15.27 38.64
C THR A 170 11.98 -14.56 38.89
N VAL A 171 11.01 -14.82 38.02
CA VAL A 171 9.66 -14.26 38.06
C VAL A 171 8.79 -15.09 39.00
N SER A 172 8.09 -14.42 39.91
CA SER A 172 7.15 -15.05 40.84
C SER A 172 5.68 -14.84 40.45
N ALA A 173 5.38 -13.84 39.62
CA ALA A 173 4.05 -13.63 39.06
C ALA A 173 4.13 -12.82 37.76
N LEU A 174 3.33 -13.22 36.77
CA LEU A 174 3.04 -12.45 35.57
C LEU A 174 1.53 -12.21 35.53
N GLN A 175 1.11 -10.95 35.39
CA GLN A 175 -0.31 -10.60 35.45
C GLN A 175 -0.67 -9.72 34.25
N PHE A 176 -1.85 -9.97 33.70
CA PHE A 176 -2.46 -9.16 32.67
C PHE A 176 -3.49 -8.23 33.31
N LYS A 177 -3.50 -6.95 32.94
CA LYS A 177 -4.47 -5.98 33.42
C LYS A 177 -5.07 -5.18 32.27
N ARG A 178 -6.41 -5.14 32.23
CA ARG A 178 -7.21 -4.30 31.31
C ARG A 178 -8.21 -3.49 32.11
N GLY A 179 -8.11 -2.16 32.02
CA GLY A 179 -8.92 -1.25 32.84
C GLY A 179 -8.74 -1.51 34.34
N ALA A 180 -9.82 -1.87 35.03
CA ALA A 180 -9.83 -2.17 36.47
C ALA A 180 -9.51 -3.65 36.80
N THR A 181 -9.60 -4.56 35.84
CA THR A 181 -9.47 -6.00 36.08
C THR A 181 -8.03 -6.44 35.92
N THR A 182 -7.50 -7.14 36.93
CA THR A 182 -6.20 -7.82 36.89
C THR A 182 -6.42 -9.32 36.94
N ILE A 183 -5.76 -10.05 36.05
CA ILE A 183 -5.78 -11.50 35.92
C ILE A 183 -4.36 -12.01 36.14
N ASP A 184 -4.19 -12.96 37.07
CA ASP A 184 -2.95 -13.74 37.15
C ASP A 184 -2.92 -14.73 35.98
N THR A 185 -1.87 -14.69 35.17
CA THR A 185 -1.77 -15.54 33.98
C THR A 185 -1.44 -17.00 34.35
N GLY A 186 -1.01 -17.26 35.59
CA GLY A 186 -0.57 -18.58 36.05
C GLY A 186 0.74 -19.06 35.43
N ILE A 187 1.41 -18.19 34.66
CA ILE A 187 2.71 -18.44 34.05
C ILE A 187 3.73 -17.44 34.60
N VAL A 188 5.00 -17.82 34.60
CA VAL A 188 6.12 -16.96 35.04
C VAL A 188 7.07 -16.60 33.90
N ASP A 189 6.86 -17.20 32.72
CA ASP A 189 7.54 -16.93 31.47
C ASP A 189 6.59 -17.19 30.29
N GLY A 190 6.90 -16.61 29.13
CA GLY A 190 6.12 -16.79 27.91
C GLY A 190 5.33 -15.56 27.45
N PRO A 191 4.45 -15.75 26.44
CA PRO A 191 3.73 -14.67 25.79
C PRO A 191 2.50 -14.20 26.57
N VAL A 192 2.31 -12.89 26.62
CA VAL A 192 1.09 -12.23 27.10
C VAL A 192 0.56 -11.31 25.99
N PRO A 193 -0.52 -11.72 25.29
CA PRO A 193 -1.17 -10.87 24.28
C PRO A 193 -1.77 -9.61 24.93
N VAL A 194 -1.62 -8.46 24.26
CA VAL A 194 -2.06 -7.15 24.75
C VAL A 194 -2.65 -6.31 23.62
N ASP A 195 -3.61 -5.47 23.96
CA ASP A 195 -4.12 -4.37 23.13
C ASP A 195 -3.64 -3.02 23.68
N ILE A 196 -3.88 -1.93 22.96
CA ILE A 196 -3.51 -0.58 23.39
C ILE A 196 -4.11 -0.25 24.78
N GLY A 197 -3.25 0.20 25.69
CA GLY A 197 -3.62 0.54 27.07
C GLY A 197 -3.67 -0.65 28.04
N ASP A 198 -3.54 -1.89 27.56
CA ASP A 198 -3.35 -3.04 28.45
C ASP A 198 -2.01 -2.96 29.18
N LYS A 199 -1.96 -3.64 30.32
CA LYS A 199 -0.79 -3.67 31.19
C LYS A 199 -0.33 -5.08 31.45
N VAL A 200 0.98 -5.27 31.41
CA VAL A 200 1.65 -6.49 31.87
C VAL A 200 2.43 -6.15 33.13
N ILE A 201 2.05 -6.78 34.24
CA ILE A 201 2.69 -6.60 35.54
C ILE A 201 3.55 -7.83 35.80
N VAL A 202 4.83 -7.62 36.09
CA VAL A 202 5.78 -8.70 36.37
C VAL A 202 6.41 -8.49 37.74
N THR A 203 6.34 -9.52 38.59
CA THR A 203 6.99 -9.55 39.90
C THR A 203 8.15 -10.53 39.86
N TYR A 204 9.33 -10.11 40.30
CA TYR A 204 10.55 -10.91 40.26
C TYR A 204 11.53 -10.58 41.38
N SER A 205 12.47 -11.51 41.62
CA SER A 205 13.66 -11.31 42.47
C SER A 205 14.96 -11.17 41.66
N VAL A 206 14.99 -11.68 40.43
CA VAL A 206 16.05 -11.44 39.43
C VAL A 206 15.39 -10.93 38.15
N ALA A 207 15.87 -9.81 37.61
CA ALA A 207 15.23 -9.13 36.49
C ALA A 207 15.07 -10.04 35.26
N PRO A 208 13.85 -10.18 34.70
CA PRO A 208 13.63 -10.90 33.46
C PRO A 208 14.02 -10.05 32.24
N THR A 209 14.17 -10.72 31.10
CA THR A 209 14.19 -10.09 29.79
C THR A 209 12.75 -9.96 29.27
N MET A 210 12.37 -8.77 28.82
CA MET A 210 11.05 -8.53 28.24
C MET A 210 11.18 -7.91 26.84
N ASN A 211 10.39 -8.41 25.90
CA ASN A 211 10.32 -7.90 24.52
C ASN A 211 8.86 -7.75 24.09
N PHE A 212 8.58 -6.73 23.29
CA PHE A 212 7.28 -6.50 22.68
C PHE A 212 7.33 -6.77 21.18
N ALA A 213 6.45 -7.65 20.72
CA ALA A 213 6.25 -7.94 19.30
C ALA A 213 4.90 -7.34 18.86
N PRO A 214 4.89 -6.21 18.13
CA PRO A 214 3.67 -5.58 17.64
C PRO A 214 2.99 -6.37 16.52
N ILE A 215 1.66 -6.25 16.42
CA ILE A 215 0.83 -6.82 15.35
C ILE A 215 0.02 -5.76 14.61
#